data_AF-A0A6M3KIR6-F1
#
_entry.id   AF-A0A6M3KIR6-F1
#
_cell.length_a   1.000
_cell.length_b   1.000
_cell.length_c   1.000
_cell.angle_alpha   90.00
_cell.angle_beta   90.00
_cell.angle_gamma   90.00
#
_symmetry.space_group_name_H-M   'P 1'
#
loop_
_entity.id
_entity.type
_entity.pdbx_description
1 polymer ?
#
loop_
_entity_poly.entity_id
_entity_poly.type
_entity_poly.pdbx_seq_one_letter_code
_entity_poly.pdbx_strand_id
1 'polypeptide(L)'
;MSISVNDIRFYKAAVNSDAAGNGGRISATRITTNVLNNLFPNISSAERTVGVTRYRKAFVRNYNAGDFEFQNVKTWIDVKSTAEDHFQIKAGTDIDVQSGLSGNWYGVGILNAAIGSGETELVVDYDTNSGVVNGMTLYLDDGTNTAEVLVDAAVSWGGNQATISISGEVGVVFDTPGDCIVSSVLDLGDVVASSDSWVEASSSGTYDETTYPVTIYNVGTVTDSWTITFSNSNSFSCAGSNTGSIGSGEITSDFSPANGSSYYFSVDSDGWGGTWAAGETVTFNTVHAGKSIWFKEVVPAGAGSYASNVLTLGWTGESA
;
A
#
# COMPACT_ATOMS: atom_id res chain seq x y z
N MET A 1 -19.66 11.07 8.12
CA MET A 1 -18.98 10.05 8.97
C MET A 1 -17.52 10.05 8.55
N SER A 2 -16.60 9.61 9.40
CA SER A 2 -15.16 9.76 9.14
C SER A 2 -14.43 8.42 9.28
N ILE A 3 -13.40 8.24 8.46
CA ILE A 3 -12.40 7.19 8.66
C ILE A 3 -11.59 7.54 9.91
N SER A 4 -11.41 6.58 10.81
CA SER A 4 -10.56 6.74 11.99
C SER A 4 -9.19 6.11 11.78
N VAL A 5 -8.20 6.52 12.57
CA VAL A 5 -6.85 5.92 12.53
C VAL A 5 -6.89 4.39 12.76
N ASN A 6 -7.87 3.89 13.52
CA ASN A 6 -8.03 2.45 13.78
C ASN A 6 -8.56 1.64 12.59
N ASP A 7 -9.12 2.33 11.60
CA ASP A 7 -9.58 1.74 10.34
C ASP A 7 -8.42 1.50 9.38
N ILE A 8 -7.29 2.20 9.56
CA ILE A 8 -6.09 1.99 8.75
C ILE A 8 -5.23 0.89 9.39
N ARG A 9 -5.08 -0.23 8.69
CA ARG A 9 -4.43 -1.43 9.23
C ARG A 9 -3.35 -1.96 8.30
N PHE A 10 -2.24 -2.40 8.89
CA PHE A 10 -1.15 -3.03 8.16
C PHE A 10 -1.22 -4.54 8.24
N TYR A 11 -0.91 -5.21 7.12
CA TYR A 11 -0.84 -6.65 7.01
C TYR A 11 0.45 -7.08 6.31
N LYS A 12 0.99 -8.23 6.70
CA LYS A 12 2.16 -8.83 6.04
C LYS A 12 1.78 -9.37 4.68
N ALA A 13 2.73 -9.38 3.76
CA ALA A 13 2.62 -10.24 2.58
C ALA A 13 2.66 -11.73 2.94
N ALA A 14 2.26 -12.58 2.00
CA ALA A 14 2.15 -14.03 2.13
C ALA A 14 3.49 -14.67 2.51
N VAL A 15 4.58 -14.17 1.91
CA VAL A 15 5.95 -14.59 2.24
C VAL A 15 6.69 -13.41 2.84
N ASN A 16 7.18 -13.58 4.07
CA ASN A 16 8.09 -12.65 4.73
C ASN A 16 9.42 -13.39 4.98
N SER A 17 10.41 -13.14 4.13
CA SER A 17 11.72 -13.80 4.20
C SER A 17 12.82 -12.94 3.58
N ASP A 18 14.08 -13.37 3.72
CA ASP A 18 15.22 -12.72 3.06
C ASP A 18 15.54 -13.35 1.68
N ALA A 19 14.70 -14.28 1.21
CA ALA A 19 14.86 -14.95 -0.06
C ALA A 19 14.22 -14.16 -1.22
N ALA A 20 14.62 -14.48 -2.45
CA ALA A 20 14.11 -13.86 -3.67
C ALA A 20 12.58 -13.93 -3.84
N GLY A 21 11.92 -14.94 -3.24
CA GLY A 21 10.46 -15.12 -3.27
C GLY A 21 9.68 -14.38 -2.18
N ASN A 22 10.35 -13.55 -1.37
CA ASN A 22 9.71 -12.65 -0.41
C ASN A 22 8.66 -11.76 -1.10
N GLY A 23 7.58 -11.40 -0.40
CA GLY A 23 6.46 -10.63 -0.96
C GLY A 23 5.24 -11.50 -1.29
N GLY A 24 4.63 -11.23 -2.45
CA GLY A 24 3.39 -11.86 -2.90
C GLY A 24 2.13 -11.19 -2.35
N ARG A 25 1.02 -11.93 -2.40
CA ARG A 25 -0.33 -11.50 -1.97
C ARG A 25 -0.38 -11.11 -0.50
N ILE A 26 -1.39 -10.33 -0.13
CA ILE A 26 -1.68 -10.02 1.26
C ILE A 26 -1.97 -11.30 2.08
N SER A 27 -1.52 -11.32 3.34
CA SER A 27 -1.86 -12.37 4.31
C SER A 27 -2.87 -11.89 5.35
N ALA A 28 -3.41 -12.81 6.14
CA ALA A 28 -4.24 -12.46 7.30
C ALA A 28 -3.43 -11.95 8.51
N THR A 29 -2.09 -11.92 8.43
CA THR A 29 -1.24 -11.56 9.57
C THR A 29 -1.12 -10.04 9.71
N ARG A 30 -1.79 -9.49 10.71
CA ARG A 30 -1.74 -8.05 11.02
C ARG A 30 -0.35 -7.64 11.54
N ILE A 31 0.12 -6.48 11.10
CA ILE A 31 1.26 -5.76 11.68
C ILE A 31 0.71 -4.73 12.65
N THR A 32 0.89 -5.00 13.94
CA THR A 32 0.61 -4.08 15.03
C THR A 32 1.81 -3.17 15.29
N THR A 33 1.53 -1.88 15.52
CA THR A 33 2.51 -0.87 15.92
C THR A 33 3.13 -1.18 17.28
N ASN A 34 4.35 -0.71 17.54
CA ASN A 34 5.07 -0.86 18.81
C ASN A 34 5.32 -2.32 19.25
N VAL A 35 5.38 -3.25 18.29
CA VAL A 35 5.77 -4.64 18.51
C VAL A 35 7.14 -4.86 17.89
N LEU A 36 8.10 -5.29 18.71
CA LEU A 36 9.47 -5.57 18.26
C LEU A 36 9.46 -6.69 17.21
N ASN A 37 10.30 -6.55 16.20
CA ASN A 37 10.52 -7.53 15.14
C ASN A 37 9.27 -7.90 14.32
N ASN A 38 8.27 -7.01 14.30
CA ASN A 38 7.03 -7.35 13.65
C ASN A 38 7.15 -7.37 12.12
N LEU A 39 7.99 -6.51 11.55
CA LEU A 39 8.24 -6.48 10.10
C LEU A 39 9.66 -6.94 9.75
N PHE A 40 10.67 -6.25 10.31
CA PHE A 40 12.08 -6.58 10.18
C PHE A 40 12.58 -7.36 11.40
N PRO A 41 13.41 -8.40 11.25
CA PRO A 41 14.01 -9.09 12.38
C PRO A 41 15.16 -8.26 12.97
N ASN A 42 15.60 -8.63 14.18
CA ASN A 42 16.80 -8.05 14.78
C ASN A 42 18.04 -8.26 13.88
N ILE A 43 18.91 -7.26 13.85
CA ILE A 43 20.22 -7.36 13.18
C ILE A 43 21.20 -8.07 14.11
N SER A 44 21.79 -9.17 13.64
CA SER A 44 22.85 -9.89 14.37
C SER A 44 24.19 -9.14 14.33
N SER A 45 25.10 -9.45 15.25
CA SER A 45 26.46 -8.88 15.24
C SER A 45 27.26 -9.29 14.00
N ALA A 46 27.02 -10.51 13.47
CA ALA A 46 27.61 -10.98 12.24
C ALA A 46 27.14 -10.13 11.05
N GLU A 47 25.85 -9.86 10.95
CA GLU A 47 25.27 -9.02 9.89
C GLU A 47 25.74 -7.57 9.96
N ARG A 48 25.90 -7.00 11.16
CA ARG A 48 26.50 -5.67 11.30
C ARG A 48 27.95 -5.64 10.80
N THR A 49 28.72 -6.71 11.04
CA THR A 49 30.11 -6.78 10.58
C THR A 49 30.21 -6.74 9.05
N VAL A 50 29.35 -7.47 8.34
CA VAL A 50 29.43 -7.59 6.88
C VAL A 50 28.49 -6.65 6.11
N GLY A 51 27.51 -6.06 6.79
CA GLY A 51 26.39 -5.34 6.19
C GLY A 51 25.29 -6.28 5.69
N VAL A 52 24.05 -5.79 5.65
CA VAL A 52 22.90 -6.55 5.14
C VAL A 52 21.90 -5.62 4.47
N THR A 53 21.24 -6.11 3.43
CA THR A 53 20.06 -5.45 2.85
C THR A 53 18.89 -6.38 2.93
N ARG A 54 17.77 -5.90 3.49
CA ARG A 54 16.53 -6.66 3.63
C ARG A 54 15.38 -5.93 2.98
N TYR A 55 14.45 -6.72 2.47
CA TYR A 55 13.21 -6.20 1.90
C TYR A 55 12.03 -6.76 2.66
N ARG A 56 11.00 -5.95 2.86
CA ARG A 56 9.73 -6.40 3.44
C ARG A 56 8.60 -5.80 2.65
N LYS A 57 7.55 -6.59 2.43
CA LYS A 57 6.32 -6.11 1.81
C LYS A 57 5.20 -6.11 2.85
N ALA A 58 4.50 -5.01 2.92
CA ALA A 58 3.31 -4.85 3.75
C ALA A 58 2.18 -4.23 2.94
N PHE A 59 0.96 -4.44 3.39
CA PHE A 59 -0.24 -3.88 2.81
C PHE A 59 -0.89 -2.95 3.82
N VAL A 60 -1.14 -1.71 3.41
CA VAL A 60 -2.04 -0.82 4.14
C VAL A 60 -3.46 -1.09 3.64
N ARG A 61 -4.40 -1.30 4.55
CA ARG A 61 -5.81 -1.53 4.24
C ARG A 61 -6.70 -0.49 4.89
N ASN A 62 -7.70 -0.08 4.13
CA ASN A 62 -8.89 0.57 4.66
C ASN A 62 -9.82 -0.51 5.21
N TYR A 63 -10.04 -0.49 6.52
CA TYR A 63 -10.87 -1.44 7.26
C TYR A 63 -12.13 -0.76 7.82
N ASN A 64 -12.54 0.35 7.22
CA ASN A 64 -13.74 1.07 7.61
C ASN A 64 -14.99 0.23 7.28
N ALA A 65 -15.81 -0.06 8.30
CA ALA A 65 -16.99 -0.91 8.16
C ALA A 65 -18.20 -0.20 7.52
N GLY A 66 -18.12 1.12 7.29
CA GLY A 66 -19.10 1.88 6.52
C GLY A 66 -18.73 2.01 5.04
N ASP A 67 -17.66 1.32 4.61
CA ASP A 67 -17.17 1.29 3.24
C ASP A 67 -16.79 2.66 2.65
N PHE A 68 -16.51 3.65 3.50
CA PHE A 68 -16.02 4.96 3.06
C PHE A 68 -14.66 4.83 2.37
N GLU A 69 -14.49 5.59 1.29
CA GLU A 69 -13.23 5.65 0.55
C GLU A 69 -12.19 6.48 1.31
N PHE A 70 -10.96 5.98 1.38
CA PHE A 70 -9.82 6.75 1.85
C PHE A 70 -9.11 7.33 0.63
N GLN A 71 -9.33 8.62 0.37
CA GLN A 71 -8.94 9.28 -0.86
C GLN A 71 -7.55 9.91 -0.76
N ASN A 72 -6.87 9.97 -1.92
CA ASN A 72 -5.60 10.67 -2.11
C ASN A 72 -4.55 10.31 -1.05
N VAL A 73 -4.39 9.02 -0.77
CA VAL A 73 -3.54 8.56 0.32
C VAL A 73 -2.08 8.72 -0.07
N LYS A 74 -1.33 9.48 0.73
CA LYS A 74 0.11 9.59 0.59
C LYS A 74 0.82 9.09 1.85
N THR A 75 2.04 8.59 1.69
CA THR A 75 2.89 8.17 2.80
C THR A 75 4.36 8.48 2.55
N TRP A 76 5.11 8.68 3.62
CA TRP A 76 6.56 8.93 3.58
C TRP A 76 7.21 8.33 4.84
N ILE A 77 8.54 8.24 4.84
CA ILE A 77 9.28 7.90 6.06
C ILE A 77 9.36 9.17 6.91
N ASP A 78 8.81 9.13 8.12
CA ASP A 78 8.62 10.32 8.96
C ASP A 78 9.88 10.70 9.74
N VAL A 79 10.71 9.70 10.05
CA VAL A 79 11.92 9.88 10.86
C VAL A 79 13.06 9.13 10.19
N LYS A 80 14.19 9.83 10.00
CA LYS A 80 15.44 9.20 9.55
C LYS A 80 16.01 8.33 10.66
N SER A 81 16.50 7.14 10.30
CA SER A 81 17.13 6.26 11.29
C SER A 81 18.37 6.90 11.91
N THR A 82 18.57 6.63 13.20
CA THR A 82 19.76 7.01 13.97
C THR A 82 20.74 5.87 14.16
N ALA A 83 20.46 4.67 13.62
CA ALA A 83 21.22 3.44 13.84
C ALA A 83 22.21 3.10 12.71
N GLU A 84 22.65 4.13 11.95
CA GLU A 84 23.55 4.05 10.78
C GLU A 84 23.00 3.26 9.57
N ASP A 85 21.91 2.52 9.76
CA ASP A 85 21.11 1.95 8.70
C ASP A 85 20.19 3.01 8.07
N HIS A 86 19.63 2.68 6.92
CA HIS A 86 18.63 3.52 6.29
C HIS A 86 17.49 2.71 5.70
N PHE A 87 16.34 3.38 5.63
CA PHE A 87 15.12 2.83 5.07
C PHE A 87 14.74 3.57 3.79
N GLN A 88 14.19 2.82 2.85
CA GLN A 88 13.52 3.37 1.67
C GLN A 88 12.20 2.62 1.47
N ILE A 89 11.21 3.30 0.89
CA ILE A 89 9.91 2.72 0.54
C ILE A 89 9.64 2.78 -0.96
N LYS A 90 8.70 1.98 -1.42
CA LYS A 90 8.24 1.96 -2.81
C LYS A 90 6.84 1.36 -2.89
N ALA A 91 6.00 1.82 -3.81
CA ALA A 91 4.77 1.09 -4.13
C ALA A 91 5.09 -0.32 -4.66
N GLY A 92 4.31 -1.29 -4.22
CA GLY A 92 4.28 -2.63 -4.81
C GLY A 92 3.00 -2.87 -5.60
N THR A 93 2.90 -4.06 -6.19
CA THR A 93 1.65 -4.59 -6.74
C THR A 93 1.03 -5.61 -5.77
N ASP A 94 -0.12 -6.18 -6.09
CA ASP A 94 -0.72 -7.22 -5.23
C ASP A 94 0.10 -8.52 -5.21
N ILE A 95 0.85 -8.82 -6.27
CA ILE A 95 1.47 -10.14 -6.45
C ILE A 95 3.00 -10.12 -6.60
N ASP A 96 3.61 -8.94 -6.74
CA ASP A 96 5.06 -8.86 -6.92
C ASP A 96 5.86 -9.47 -5.75
N VAL A 97 7.04 -9.96 -6.11
CA VAL A 97 8.01 -10.57 -5.21
C VAL A 97 9.35 -9.84 -5.35
N GLN A 98 10.22 -10.01 -4.35
CA GLN A 98 11.47 -9.29 -4.22
C GLN A 98 12.37 -9.39 -5.46
N SER A 99 12.41 -10.54 -6.15
CA SER A 99 13.20 -10.71 -7.37
C SER A 99 12.75 -9.85 -8.55
N GLY A 100 11.50 -9.37 -8.55
CA GLY A 100 10.94 -8.51 -9.59
C GLY A 100 11.09 -7.01 -9.32
N LEU A 101 11.67 -6.63 -8.18
CA LEU A 101 11.80 -5.22 -7.80
C LEU A 101 12.75 -4.49 -8.74
N SER A 102 12.29 -3.37 -9.26
CA SER A 102 13.04 -2.48 -10.15
C SER A 102 12.57 -1.03 -9.99
N GLY A 103 13.27 -0.07 -10.60
CA GLY A 103 12.90 1.35 -10.56
C GLY A 103 13.24 2.05 -9.24
N ASN A 104 12.73 3.27 -9.09
CA ASN A 104 13.14 4.18 -8.03
C ASN A 104 12.52 3.82 -6.67
N TRP A 105 13.27 4.16 -5.62
CA TRP A 105 12.89 4.07 -4.22
C TRP A 105 12.71 5.49 -3.67
N TYR A 106 11.84 5.63 -2.68
CA TYR A 106 11.52 6.85 -1.95
C TYR A 106 12.27 6.80 -0.62
N GLY A 107 13.10 7.81 -0.36
CA GLY A 107 13.98 7.87 0.80
C GLY A 107 13.68 9.05 1.70
N VAL A 108 14.49 9.15 2.74
CA VAL A 108 14.48 10.24 3.72
C VAL A 108 15.90 10.76 3.92
N GLY A 109 16.04 12.07 4.00
CA GLY A 109 17.26 12.77 4.32
C GLY A 109 16.99 13.90 5.33
N ILE A 110 18.03 14.67 5.60
CA ILE A 110 17.97 15.86 6.46
C ILE A 110 18.45 17.05 5.66
N LEU A 111 17.80 18.20 5.81
CA LEU A 111 18.22 19.43 5.17
C LEU A 111 19.63 19.85 5.66
N ASN A 112 20.56 20.08 4.73
CA ASN A 112 21.97 20.31 5.03
C ASN A 112 22.24 21.69 5.68
N ALA A 113 21.41 22.69 5.37
CA ALA A 113 21.55 24.06 5.87
C ALA A 113 20.17 24.72 6.04
N ALA A 114 20.11 25.82 6.79
CA ALA A 114 18.89 26.62 6.90
C ALA A 114 18.52 27.20 5.53
N ILE A 115 17.21 27.24 5.23
CA ILE A 115 16.67 27.76 3.98
C ILE A 115 15.56 28.78 4.26
N GLY A 116 15.52 29.83 3.44
CA GLY A 116 14.44 30.81 3.45
C GLY A 116 13.21 30.33 2.68
N SER A 117 12.10 31.07 2.81
CA SER A 117 10.85 30.73 2.11
C SER A 117 10.91 30.88 0.60
N GLY A 118 11.82 31.71 0.07
CA GLY A 118 11.99 31.96 -1.36
C GLY A 118 12.98 31.03 -2.07
N GLU A 119 13.49 30.01 -1.37
CA GLU A 119 14.46 29.08 -1.96
C GLU A 119 13.80 28.19 -3.01
N THR A 120 14.52 27.92 -4.10
CA THR A 120 14.08 27.06 -5.22
C THR A 120 14.97 25.83 -5.38
N GLU A 121 15.92 25.65 -4.47
CA GLU A 121 16.84 24.52 -4.44
C GLU A 121 17.03 24.05 -3.00
N LEU A 122 17.09 22.73 -2.82
CA LEU A 122 17.35 22.09 -1.54
C LEU A 122 18.68 21.34 -1.62
N VAL A 123 19.46 21.43 -0.55
CA VAL A 123 20.63 20.57 -0.34
C VAL A 123 20.29 19.64 0.82
N VAL A 124 20.23 18.34 0.56
CA VAL A 124 19.72 17.33 1.50
C VAL A 124 20.75 16.22 1.68
N ASP A 125 21.08 15.91 2.92
CA ASP A 125 21.97 14.83 3.30
C ASP A 125 21.18 13.53 3.53
N TYR A 126 21.43 12.54 2.69
CA TYR A 126 20.90 11.19 2.82
C TYR A 126 21.96 10.23 3.41
N ASP A 127 21.54 9.00 3.74
CA ASP A 127 22.46 7.90 4.08
C ASP A 127 22.84 7.05 2.84
N THR A 128 22.35 7.44 1.67
CA THR A 128 22.51 6.75 0.39
C THR A 128 22.50 7.76 -0.76
N ASN A 129 22.93 7.35 -1.95
CA ASN A 129 22.92 8.18 -3.16
C ASN A 129 21.65 8.00 -4.01
N SER A 130 20.53 7.75 -3.34
CA SER A 130 19.22 7.46 -3.96
C SER A 130 18.10 7.85 -3.00
N GLY A 131 16.84 7.66 -3.41
CA GLY A 131 15.68 7.96 -2.57
C GLY A 131 14.86 9.15 -3.06
N VAL A 132 15.40 9.94 -3.99
CA VAL A 132 14.71 11.07 -4.62
C VAL A 132 15.12 11.17 -6.08
N VAL A 133 14.15 11.47 -6.95
CA VAL A 133 14.35 11.69 -8.40
C VAL A 133 13.38 12.76 -8.90
N ASN A 134 13.61 13.22 -10.14
CA ASN A 134 12.71 14.16 -10.82
C ASN A 134 11.24 13.69 -10.80
N GLY A 135 10.32 14.61 -10.54
CA GLY A 135 8.87 14.36 -10.50
C GLY A 135 8.33 13.77 -9.21
N MET A 136 9.19 13.47 -8.21
CA MET A 136 8.72 13.11 -6.87
C MET A 136 8.28 14.35 -6.10
N THR A 137 7.26 14.19 -5.25
CA THR A 137 6.93 15.17 -4.21
C THR A 137 7.81 14.92 -2.99
N LEU A 138 8.29 15.99 -2.37
CA LEU A 138 9.00 15.97 -1.09
C LEU A 138 8.12 16.59 0.00
N TYR A 139 8.13 15.98 1.17
CA TYR A 139 7.56 16.51 2.39
C TYR A 139 8.71 16.95 3.31
N LEU A 140 8.66 18.20 3.76
CA LEU A 140 9.61 18.80 4.67
C LEU A 140 8.94 19.02 6.03
N ASP A 141 9.63 18.69 7.12
CA ASP A 141 9.10 18.83 8.49
C ASP A 141 10.25 19.08 9.49
N ASP A 142 10.19 20.19 10.24
CA ASP A 142 11.11 20.50 11.35
C ASP A 142 10.44 20.35 12.74
N GLY A 143 9.24 19.76 12.78
CA GLY A 143 8.39 19.62 13.96
C GLY A 143 7.53 20.86 14.27
N THR A 144 7.76 21.99 13.59
CA THR A 144 7.01 23.25 13.73
C THR A 144 6.39 23.69 12.41
N ASN A 145 7.17 23.65 11.33
CA ASN A 145 6.82 24.05 9.98
C ASN A 145 6.84 22.82 9.08
N THR A 146 5.93 22.81 8.11
CA THR A 146 5.86 21.75 7.10
C THR A 146 5.68 22.35 5.71
N ALA A 147 6.17 21.64 4.69
CA ALA A 147 5.99 22.02 3.29
C ALA A 147 5.91 20.78 2.38
N GLU A 148 5.13 20.88 1.30
CA GLU A 148 5.16 19.94 0.18
C GLU A 148 5.72 20.65 -1.06
N VAL A 149 6.76 20.10 -1.68
CA VAL A 149 7.40 20.65 -2.88
C VAL A 149 7.59 19.58 -3.95
N LEU A 150 7.58 19.98 -5.23
CA LEU A 150 7.78 19.06 -6.36
C LEU A 150 9.21 19.16 -6.89
N VAL A 151 9.91 18.03 -7.07
CA VAL A 151 11.22 17.99 -7.74
C VAL A 151 11.05 18.24 -9.23
N ASP A 152 11.74 19.25 -9.77
CA ASP A 152 11.54 19.76 -11.14
C ASP A 152 12.69 19.43 -12.12
N ALA A 153 13.75 18.80 -11.62
CA ALA A 153 14.90 18.43 -12.44
C ALA A 153 15.56 17.13 -11.97
N ALA A 154 16.54 16.66 -12.76
CA ALA A 154 17.40 15.57 -12.34
C ALA A 154 18.21 15.97 -11.10
N VAL A 155 18.19 15.10 -10.09
CA VAL A 155 18.91 15.32 -8.83
C VAL A 155 20.41 15.13 -9.04
N SER A 156 21.21 16.09 -8.57
CA SER A 156 22.67 16.01 -8.59
C SER A 156 23.18 15.44 -7.28
N TRP A 157 24.08 14.45 -7.34
CA TRP A 157 24.61 13.76 -6.15
C TRP A 157 26.11 14.01 -5.96
N GLY A 158 26.47 14.55 -4.80
CA GLY A 158 27.84 14.61 -4.29
C GLY A 158 28.03 13.59 -3.17
N GLY A 159 28.27 12.33 -3.51
CA GLY A 159 28.22 11.24 -2.52
C GLY A 159 26.77 10.99 -2.08
N ASN A 160 26.49 11.11 -0.79
CA ASN A 160 25.13 10.98 -0.24
C ASN A 160 24.41 12.33 -0.05
N GLN A 161 25.02 13.43 -0.49
CA GLN A 161 24.36 14.74 -0.52
C GLN A 161 23.68 14.95 -1.87
N ALA A 162 22.41 15.32 -1.85
CA ALA A 162 21.61 15.62 -3.02
C ALA A 162 21.38 17.13 -3.14
N THR A 163 21.65 17.69 -4.32
CA THR A 163 21.19 19.02 -4.73
C THR A 163 19.95 18.86 -5.59
N ILE A 164 18.84 19.46 -5.16
CA ILE A 164 17.49 19.20 -5.66
C ILE A 164 16.85 20.52 -6.06
N SER A 165 16.68 20.76 -7.36
CA SER A 165 15.88 21.88 -7.85
C SER A 165 14.38 21.55 -7.73
N ILE A 166 13.59 22.49 -7.20
CA ILE A 166 12.15 22.34 -6.99
C ILE A 166 11.34 23.26 -7.91
N SER A 167 10.09 22.88 -8.16
CA SER A 167 9.15 23.69 -8.90
C SER A 167 8.55 24.75 -7.97
N GLY A 168 8.75 26.02 -8.29
CA GLY A 168 8.34 27.13 -7.43
C GLY A 168 9.33 27.40 -6.30
N GLU A 169 8.82 27.81 -5.14
CA GLU A 169 9.60 28.13 -3.94
C GLU A 169 9.12 27.30 -2.74
N VAL A 170 9.95 27.15 -1.71
CA VAL A 170 9.64 26.37 -0.49
C VAL A 170 8.41 26.93 0.26
N GLY A 171 8.20 28.24 0.22
CA GLY A 171 7.04 28.92 0.80
C GLY A 171 7.06 29.11 2.32
N VAL A 172 7.95 28.42 3.03
CA VAL A 172 8.15 28.52 4.49
C VAL A 172 9.64 28.52 4.83
N VAL A 173 9.99 29.07 5.99
CA VAL A 173 11.37 29.15 6.46
C VAL A 173 11.70 27.93 7.32
N PHE A 174 12.87 27.33 7.11
CA PHE A 174 13.44 26.30 7.98
C PHE A 174 14.78 26.80 8.53
N ASP A 175 14.74 27.38 9.73
CA ASP A 175 15.84 28.17 10.31
C ASP A 175 16.86 27.34 11.12
N THR A 176 16.53 26.08 11.46
CA THR A 176 17.41 25.20 12.23
C THR A 176 18.01 24.13 11.32
N PRO A 177 19.28 24.27 10.89
CA PRO A 177 19.96 23.25 10.10
C PRO A 177 19.99 21.91 10.85
N GLY A 178 19.75 20.81 10.13
CA GLY A 178 19.87 19.46 10.71
C GLY A 178 18.60 18.90 11.36
N ASP A 179 17.58 19.73 11.62
CA ASP A 179 16.32 19.30 12.26
C ASP A 179 15.19 19.04 11.26
N CYS A 180 15.27 19.64 10.06
CA CYS A 180 14.27 19.43 9.01
C CYS A 180 14.48 18.08 8.31
N ILE A 181 13.54 17.17 8.53
CA ILE A 181 13.41 15.94 7.75
C ILE A 181 12.92 16.30 6.35
N VAL A 182 13.53 15.68 5.33
CA VAL A 182 13.09 15.80 3.93
C VAL A 182 12.85 14.40 3.39
N SER A 183 11.59 14.09 3.11
CA SER A 183 11.16 12.75 2.71
C SER A 183 10.46 12.74 1.36
N SER A 184 10.83 11.79 0.51
CA SER A 184 10.09 11.58 -0.73
C SER A 184 8.75 10.92 -0.45
N VAL A 185 7.69 11.52 -0.97
CA VAL A 185 6.30 11.15 -0.74
C VAL A 185 5.86 10.11 -1.75
N LEU A 186 5.40 8.97 -1.25
CA LEU A 186 4.78 7.91 -2.03
C LEU A 186 3.27 8.12 -2.08
N ASP A 187 2.76 8.40 -3.27
CA ASP A 187 1.32 8.44 -3.53
C ASP A 187 0.77 7.01 -3.77
N LEU A 188 -0.27 6.66 -3.03
CA LEU A 188 -0.95 5.36 -3.10
C LEU A 188 -2.33 5.46 -3.77
N GLY A 189 -2.78 6.68 -4.10
CA GLY A 189 -4.12 6.97 -4.59
C GLY A 189 -5.21 6.58 -3.60
N ASP A 190 -6.38 6.24 -4.13
CA ASP A 190 -7.53 5.90 -3.30
C ASP A 190 -7.49 4.45 -2.80
N VAL A 191 -7.87 4.26 -1.54
CA VAL A 191 -7.89 2.96 -0.86
C VAL A 191 -9.33 2.58 -0.52
N VAL A 192 -9.94 1.86 -1.47
CA VAL A 192 -11.31 1.34 -1.40
C VAL A 192 -11.37 0.01 -2.16
N ALA A 193 -12.29 -0.87 -1.76
CA ALA A 193 -12.54 -2.08 -2.52
C ALA A 193 -13.16 -1.72 -3.88
N SER A 194 -12.91 -2.52 -4.91
CA SER A 194 -13.56 -2.36 -6.20
C SER A 194 -13.98 -3.71 -6.80
N SER A 195 -14.87 -3.66 -7.79
CA SER A 195 -15.24 -4.78 -8.64
C SER A 195 -15.22 -4.34 -10.10
N ASP A 196 -14.92 -5.27 -11.00
CA ASP A 196 -14.94 -5.02 -12.45
C ASP A 196 -15.23 -6.31 -13.24
N SER A 197 -15.26 -6.15 -14.58
CA SER A 197 -15.27 -7.26 -15.53
C SER A 197 -16.44 -8.25 -15.35
N TRP A 198 -17.63 -7.75 -15.04
CA TRP A 198 -18.85 -8.57 -15.01
C TRP A 198 -19.18 -9.10 -16.41
N VAL A 199 -19.32 -10.41 -16.53
CA VAL A 199 -19.59 -11.10 -17.79
C VAL A 199 -20.51 -12.29 -17.56
N GLU A 200 -21.64 -12.32 -18.26
CA GLU A 200 -22.52 -13.48 -18.37
C GLU A 200 -22.18 -14.34 -19.59
N ALA A 201 -21.88 -15.61 -19.34
CA ALA A 201 -21.84 -16.64 -20.37
C ALA A 201 -23.14 -17.45 -20.31
N SER A 202 -24.20 -16.89 -20.89
CA SER A 202 -25.54 -17.49 -20.95
C SER A 202 -26.20 -17.26 -22.30
N SER A 203 -27.12 -18.15 -22.68
CA SER A 203 -27.95 -17.98 -23.87
C SER A 203 -29.18 -17.10 -23.62
N SER A 204 -29.66 -17.01 -22.38
CA SER A 204 -30.92 -16.34 -22.03
C SER A 204 -31.00 -15.79 -20.61
N GLY A 205 -30.09 -16.16 -19.73
CA GLY A 205 -29.93 -15.60 -18.40
C GLY A 205 -29.26 -14.24 -18.47
N THR A 206 -29.73 -13.32 -17.63
CA THR A 206 -29.23 -11.95 -17.55
C THR A 206 -29.07 -11.54 -16.09
N TYR A 207 -28.25 -10.53 -15.84
CA TYR A 207 -28.22 -9.79 -14.59
C TYR A 207 -28.37 -8.29 -14.90
N ASP A 208 -28.99 -7.50 -14.02
CA ASP A 208 -29.04 -6.03 -14.12
C ASP A 208 -28.00 -5.41 -13.19
N GLU A 209 -26.75 -5.33 -13.68
CA GLU A 209 -25.63 -4.76 -12.95
C GLU A 209 -25.71 -3.22 -12.80
N THR A 210 -26.60 -2.57 -13.54
CA THR A 210 -26.78 -1.12 -13.46
C THR A 210 -27.62 -0.75 -12.24
N THR A 211 -28.74 -1.45 -12.03
CA THR A 211 -29.63 -1.21 -10.89
C THR A 211 -29.15 -1.94 -9.64
N TYR A 212 -28.59 -3.14 -9.80
CA TYR A 212 -28.17 -4.02 -8.72
C TYR A 212 -26.69 -4.41 -8.86
N PRO A 213 -25.75 -3.45 -8.82
CA PRO A 213 -24.34 -3.76 -8.94
C PRO A 213 -23.88 -4.69 -7.81
N VAL A 214 -22.85 -5.50 -8.09
CA VAL A 214 -22.20 -6.32 -7.06
C VAL A 214 -21.73 -5.41 -5.94
N THR A 215 -22.25 -5.65 -4.74
CA THR A 215 -21.83 -4.90 -3.56
C THR A 215 -20.53 -5.48 -3.04
N ILE A 216 -19.61 -4.59 -2.69
CA ILE A 216 -18.27 -4.89 -2.20
C ILE A 216 -18.05 -4.21 -0.86
N TYR A 217 -17.11 -4.72 -0.07
CA TYR A 217 -16.89 -4.31 1.30
C TYR A 217 -15.40 -4.10 1.57
N ASN A 218 -15.03 -2.94 2.12
CA ASN A 218 -13.64 -2.63 2.44
C ASN A 218 -13.01 -3.67 3.38
N VAL A 219 -13.82 -4.17 4.31
CA VAL A 219 -13.41 -5.17 5.30
C VAL A 219 -13.26 -6.57 4.70
N GLY A 220 -14.25 -7.03 3.94
CA GLY A 220 -14.39 -8.44 3.55
C GLY A 220 -13.94 -8.77 2.13
N THR A 221 -13.91 -7.81 1.21
CA THR A 221 -13.51 -8.07 -0.18
C THR A 221 -12.02 -8.42 -0.27
N VAL A 222 -11.71 -9.39 -1.14
CA VAL A 222 -10.35 -9.85 -1.46
C VAL A 222 -10.08 -9.66 -2.95
N THR A 223 -8.80 -9.58 -3.36
CA THR A 223 -8.47 -9.57 -4.79
C THR A 223 -8.54 -10.98 -5.38
N ASP A 224 -9.59 -11.26 -6.15
CA ASP A 224 -9.81 -12.56 -6.81
C ASP A 224 -10.68 -12.42 -8.06
N SER A 225 -10.68 -13.46 -8.89
CA SER A 225 -11.60 -13.65 -10.00
C SER A 225 -12.62 -14.71 -9.61
N TRP A 226 -13.90 -14.34 -9.63
CA TRP A 226 -15.01 -15.17 -9.19
C TRP A 226 -15.71 -15.81 -10.37
N THR A 227 -16.22 -17.01 -10.17
CA THR A 227 -17.07 -17.72 -11.12
C THR A 227 -18.27 -18.28 -10.39
N ILE A 228 -19.46 -17.76 -10.74
CA ILE A 228 -20.74 -18.36 -10.41
C ILE A 228 -21.07 -19.36 -11.51
N THR A 229 -21.37 -20.61 -11.15
CA THR A 229 -21.74 -21.68 -12.10
C THR A 229 -23.13 -22.20 -11.76
N PHE A 230 -24.06 -22.05 -12.69
CA PHE A 230 -25.42 -22.53 -12.54
C PHE A 230 -25.46 -24.06 -12.61
N SER A 231 -26.14 -24.68 -11.64
CA SER A 231 -26.36 -26.12 -11.58
C SER A 231 -27.70 -26.52 -12.18
N ASN A 232 -28.63 -25.57 -12.24
CA ASN A 232 -29.94 -25.63 -12.88
C ASN A 232 -30.46 -24.18 -13.06
N SER A 233 -31.73 -23.99 -13.41
CA SER A 233 -32.30 -22.65 -13.65
C SER A 233 -32.46 -21.76 -12.41
N ASN A 234 -32.33 -22.32 -11.21
CA ASN A 234 -32.53 -21.63 -9.94
C ASN A 234 -31.27 -21.58 -9.06
N SER A 235 -30.47 -22.65 -9.03
CA SER A 235 -29.37 -22.80 -8.07
C SER A 235 -28.00 -22.74 -8.74
N PHE A 236 -27.02 -22.14 -8.07
CA PHE A 236 -25.63 -22.02 -8.53
C PHE A 236 -24.61 -22.28 -7.40
N SER A 237 -23.35 -22.49 -7.78
CA SER A 237 -22.20 -22.47 -6.87
C SER A 237 -21.26 -21.31 -7.23
N CYS A 238 -20.45 -20.84 -6.28
CA CYS A 238 -19.46 -19.79 -6.53
C CYS A 238 -18.08 -20.20 -6.03
N ALA A 239 -17.05 -19.95 -6.85
CA ALA A 239 -15.66 -20.15 -6.49
C ALA A 239 -14.76 -19.03 -7.02
N GLY A 240 -13.75 -18.66 -6.23
CA GLY A 240 -12.67 -17.77 -6.62
C GLY A 240 -11.47 -18.55 -7.17
N SER A 241 -10.74 -17.97 -8.11
CA SER A 241 -9.53 -18.57 -8.67
C SER A 241 -8.43 -18.82 -7.62
N ASN A 242 -8.36 -18.00 -6.57
CA ASN A 242 -7.40 -18.12 -5.48
C ASN A 242 -8.07 -18.61 -4.18
N THR A 243 -9.31 -18.17 -3.92
CA THR A 243 -10.06 -18.46 -2.69
C THR A 243 -10.65 -19.87 -2.72
N GLY A 244 -10.94 -20.41 -3.90
CA GLY A 244 -11.68 -21.66 -4.05
C GLY A 244 -13.18 -21.47 -3.83
N SER A 245 -13.89 -22.56 -3.55
CA SER A 245 -15.34 -22.55 -3.35
C SER A 245 -15.72 -21.76 -2.10
N ILE A 246 -16.68 -20.84 -2.25
CA ILE A 246 -17.22 -20.01 -1.15
C ILE A 246 -18.70 -20.30 -0.87
N GLY A 247 -19.27 -21.32 -1.52
CA GLY A 247 -20.62 -21.80 -1.26
C GLY A 247 -21.51 -21.86 -2.50
N SER A 248 -22.81 -22.00 -2.25
CA SER A 248 -23.87 -22.08 -3.24
C SER A 248 -25.00 -21.12 -2.89
N GLY A 249 -25.73 -20.68 -3.91
CA GLY A 249 -26.86 -19.77 -3.78
C GLY A 249 -27.99 -20.13 -4.74
N GLU A 250 -29.06 -19.34 -4.68
CA GLU A 250 -30.20 -19.41 -5.58
C GLU A 250 -30.50 -18.02 -6.11
N ILE A 251 -31.16 -17.92 -7.27
CA ILE A 251 -31.53 -16.62 -7.85
C ILE A 251 -32.63 -15.91 -7.06
N THR A 252 -33.33 -16.61 -6.16
CA THR A 252 -34.46 -16.09 -5.38
C THR A 252 -34.06 -15.52 -4.02
N SER A 253 -32.77 -15.49 -3.70
CA SER A 253 -32.25 -14.98 -2.44
C SER A 253 -30.87 -14.38 -2.63
N ASP A 254 -30.57 -13.29 -1.92
CA ASP A 254 -29.26 -12.65 -1.99
C ASP A 254 -28.13 -13.64 -1.65
N PHE A 255 -27.03 -13.52 -2.40
CA PHE A 255 -25.85 -14.34 -2.18
C PHE A 255 -24.72 -13.48 -1.62
N SER A 256 -24.53 -13.56 -0.30
CA SER A 256 -23.51 -12.82 0.46
C SER A 256 -22.62 -13.81 1.22
N PRO A 257 -21.62 -14.44 0.57
CA PRO A 257 -20.73 -15.40 1.21
C PRO A 257 -19.84 -14.74 2.27
N ALA A 258 -19.91 -15.26 3.51
CA ALA A 258 -19.24 -14.67 4.67
C ALA A 258 -17.71 -14.72 4.57
N ASN A 259 -17.06 -13.63 4.98
CA ASN A 259 -15.61 -13.54 5.14
C ASN A 259 -15.26 -12.76 6.42
N GLY A 260 -14.94 -13.48 7.49
CA GLY A 260 -14.65 -12.89 8.79
C GLY A 260 -15.87 -12.16 9.37
N SER A 261 -15.72 -10.86 9.62
CA SER A 261 -16.81 -10.00 10.14
C SER A 261 -17.59 -9.28 9.04
N SER A 262 -17.40 -9.64 7.77
CA SER A 262 -18.05 -9.05 6.60
C SER A 262 -18.28 -10.15 5.54
N TYR A 263 -18.36 -9.80 4.26
CA TYR A 263 -18.62 -10.70 3.14
C TYR A 263 -17.57 -10.50 2.04
N TYR A 264 -17.35 -11.52 1.20
CA TYR A 264 -16.49 -11.35 0.02
C TYR A 264 -17.05 -10.31 -0.95
N PHE A 265 -18.37 -10.39 -1.18
CA PHE A 265 -19.21 -9.51 -1.98
C PHE A 265 -20.67 -9.86 -1.67
N SER A 266 -21.63 -9.12 -2.23
CA SER A 266 -23.04 -9.49 -2.24
C SER A 266 -23.63 -9.33 -3.64
N VAL A 267 -24.37 -10.33 -4.09
CA VAL A 267 -25.17 -10.31 -5.31
C VAL A 267 -26.64 -10.27 -4.91
N ASP A 268 -27.33 -9.20 -5.30
CA ASP A 268 -28.75 -9.01 -5.02
C ASP A 268 -29.59 -9.94 -5.90
N SER A 269 -30.59 -10.58 -5.29
CA SER A 269 -31.50 -11.49 -5.99
C SER A 269 -32.40 -10.81 -7.02
N ASP A 270 -32.76 -9.53 -6.82
CA ASP A 270 -33.60 -8.78 -7.74
C ASP A 270 -32.89 -8.46 -9.07
N GLY A 271 -31.56 -8.58 -9.11
CA GLY A 271 -30.78 -8.41 -10.33
C GLY A 271 -30.92 -9.57 -11.32
N TRP A 272 -31.32 -10.76 -10.87
CA TRP A 272 -31.43 -11.92 -11.77
C TRP A 272 -32.62 -11.80 -12.73
N GLY A 273 -32.36 -12.00 -14.01
CA GLY A 273 -33.37 -12.02 -15.05
C GLY A 273 -33.20 -13.18 -16.04
N GLY A 274 -34.17 -13.28 -16.95
CA GLY A 274 -34.17 -14.29 -18.00
C GLY A 274 -34.31 -15.73 -17.48
N THR A 275 -33.73 -16.68 -18.22
CA THR A 275 -33.74 -18.10 -17.85
C THR A 275 -32.34 -18.66 -17.91
N TRP A 276 -31.86 -19.15 -16.77
CA TRP A 276 -30.55 -19.79 -16.65
C TRP A 276 -30.62 -21.30 -16.87
N ALA A 277 -29.49 -21.89 -17.27
CA ALA A 277 -29.34 -23.33 -17.45
C ALA A 277 -28.09 -23.88 -16.76
N ALA A 278 -28.10 -25.19 -16.50
CA ALA A 278 -26.95 -25.88 -15.93
C ALA A 278 -25.70 -25.70 -16.82
N GLY A 279 -24.58 -25.29 -16.22
CA GLY A 279 -23.32 -25.04 -16.90
C GLY A 279 -23.10 -23.60 -17.37
N GLU A 280 -24.11 -22.75 -17.32
CA GLU A 280 -23.95 -21.31 -17.59
C GLU A 280 -23.22 -20.63 -16.43
N THR A 281 -22.52 -19.53 -16.72
CA THR A 281 -21.65 -18.88 -15.74
C THR A 281 -21.76 -17.38 -15.73
N VAL A 282 -21.48 -16.79 -14.57
CA VAL A 282 -21.14 -15.37 -14.43
C VAL A 282 -19.73 -15.26 -13.87
N THR A 283 -18.91 -14.39 -14.45
CA THR A 283 -17.57 -14.09 -13.96
C THR A 283 -17.40 -12.61 -13.70
N PHE A 284 -16.64 -12.26 -12.67
CA PHE A 284 -16.28 -10.89 -12.33
C PHE A 284 -15.02 -10.89 -11.45
N ASN A 285 -14.33 -9.75 -11.36
CA ASN A 285 -13.20 -9.58 -10.46
C ASN A 285 -13.58 -8.68 -9.28
N THR A 286 -12.88 -8.89 -8.18
CA THR A 286 -12.85 -7.93 -7.07
C THR A 286 -11.41 -7.57 -6.73
N VAL A 287 -11.22 -6.41 -6.12
CA VAL A 287 -9.95 -5.92 -5.57
C VAL A 287 -10.17 -5.51 -4.12
N HIS A 288 -9.27 -5.93 -3.22
CA HIS A 288 -9.36 -5.55 -1.79
C HIS A 288 -9.10 -4.06 -1.58
N ALA A 289 -9.62 -3.50 -0.48
CA ALA A 289 -9.38 -2.12 -0.09
C ALA A 289 -7.98 -1.93 0.53
N GLY A 290 -6.93 -2.12 -0.25
CA GLY A 290 -5.56 -1.98 0.23
C GLY A 290 -4.54 -1.69 -0.86
N LYS A 291 -3.40 -1.17 -0.42
CA LYS A 291 -2.24 -0.86 -1.28
C LYS A 291 -1.01 -1.51 -0.68
N SER A 292 -0.09 -1.94 -1.53
CA SER A 292 1.13 -2.61 -1.08
C SER A 292 2.32 -1.67 -1.12
N ILE A 293 3.18 -1.78 -0.10
CA ILE A 293 4.38 -0.98 0.08
C ILE A 293 5.53 -1.95 0.35
N TRP A 294 6.59 -1.75 -0.42
CA TRP A 294 7.89 -2.35 -0.17
C TRP A 294 8.72 -1.45 0.71
N PHE A 295 9.40 -2.07 1.65
CA PHE A 295 10.36 -1.48 2.57
C PHE A 295 11.71 -2.10 2.29
N LYS A 296 12.74 -1.27 2.19
CA LYS A 296 14.14 -1.68 2.04
C LYS A 296 14.91 -1.15 3.23
N GLU A 297 15.50 -2.03 4.00
CA GLU A 297 16.45 -1.74 5.07
C GLU A 297 17.86 -2.03 4.56
N VAL A 298 18.77 -1.08 4.72
CA VAL A 298 20.19 -1.27 4.41
C VAL A 298 21.00 -0.94 5.63
N VAL A 299 21.68 -1.96 6.16
CA VAL A 299 22.66 -1.82 7.23
C VAL A 299 24.05 -1.87 6.61
N PRO A 300 24.87 -0.81 6.70
CA PRO A 300 26.23 -0.82 6.17
C PRO A 300 27.14 -1.76 6.96
N ALA A 301 28.24 -2.18 6.34
CA ALA A 301 29.26 -2.98 7.02
C ALA A 301 29.96 -2.16 8.11
N GLY A 302 30.14 -2.78 9.28
CA GLY A 302 30.71 -2.13 10.46
C GLY A 302 29.72 -1.31 11.28
N ALA A 303 28.42 -1.36 10.96
CA ALA A 303 27.41 -0.59 11.67
C ALA A 303 27.41 -0.86 13.18
N GLY A 304 27.22 0.18 13.99
CA GLY A 304 27.12 0.10 15.44
C GLY A 304 25.90 -0.70 15.93
N SER A 305 25.97 -1.20 17.16
CA SER A 305 24.77 -1.71 17.83
C SER A 305 23.93 -0.53 18.34
N TYR A 306 22.63 -0.57 18.09
CA TYR A 306 21.69 0.45 18.52
C TYR A 306 20.48 -0.18 19.21
N ALA A 307 20.03 0.39 20.32
CA ALA A 307 19.03 -0.22 21.21
C ALA A 307 17.58 0.17 20.88
N SER A 308 17.35 1.18 20.04
CA SER A 308 16.01 1.73 19.81
C SER A 308 15.85 2.27 18.39
N ASN A 309 16.17 1.44 17.40
CA ASN A 309 15.94 1.80 16.00
C ASN A 309 14.45 1.67 15.68
N VAL A 310 13.87 2.71 15.06
CA VAL A 310 12.45 2.76 14.73
C VAL A 310 12.26 3.18 13.28
N LEU A 311 11.31 2.53 12.62
CA LEU A 311 10.79 2.96 11.32
C LEU A 311 9.40 3.54 11.55
N THR A 312 9.27 4.85 11.33
CA THR A 312 8.01 5.57 11.42
C THR A 312 7.60 6.04 10.03
N LEU A 313 6.30 5.92 9.73
CA LEU A 313 5.72 6.40 8.48
C LEU A 313 4.73 7.50 8.78
N GLY A 314 4.81 8.59 8.01
CA GLY A 314 3.81 9.65 7.96
C GLY A 314 2.75 9.31 6.92
N TRP A 315 1.54 9.80 7.13
CA TRP A 315 0.39 9.51 6.28
C TRP A 315 -0.54 10.72 6.21
N THR A 316 -1.12 10.94 5.03
CA THR A 316 -2.23 11.87 4.83
C THR A 316 -3.23 11.28 3.85
N GLY A 317 -4.45 11.81 3.87
CA GLY A 317 -5.56 11.45 3.01
C GLY A 317 -6.88 11.95 3.59
N GLU A 318 -7.95 11.83 2.83
CA GLU A 318 -9.26 12.36 3.22
C GLU A 318 -10.32 11.25 3.19
N SER A 319 -11.35 11.37 4.03
CA SER A 319 -12.51 10.47 3.95
C SER A 319 -13.59 11.07 3.06
N ALA A 320 -14.08 10.28 2.11
CA ALA A 320 -15.27 10.62 1.32
C ALA A 320 -16.58 10.35 2.08
#